data_AF-A0A380NYG5-F1
#
_entry.id   AF-A0A380NYG5-F1
#
_cell.length_a   1.000
_cell.length_b   1.000
_cell.length_c   1.000
_cell.angle_alpha   90.00
_cell.angle_beta   90.00
_cell.angle_gamma   90.00
#
_symmetry.space_group_name_H-M   'P 1'
#
loop_
_entity.id
_entity.type
_entity.pdbx_description
1 polymer ?
#
loop_
_entity_poly.entity_id
_entity_poly.type
_entity_poly.pdbx_seq_one_letter_code
_entity_poly.pdbx_strand_id
1 'polypeptide(L)'
;MLDQISQTDSLVVYVMDVFDFSGSLIPGLHRFVGDNPVILVGNKIDILPRSLRRSKIKDWMRQQANIAGLRPDDIALTSGKTETMYLHYLK
;
A
#
# COMPACT_ATOMS: atom_id res chain seq x y z
N MET A 1 -3.35 20.12 7.11
CA MET A 1 -3.73 19.02 8.03
C MET A 1 -4.27 17.86 7.19
N LEU A 2 -4.11 16.60 7.62
CA LEU A 2 -4.46 15.40 6.83
C LEU A 2 -5.91 15.39 6.31
N ASP A 3 -6.82 16.06 7.01
CA ASP A 3 -8.23 16.19 6.64
C ASP A 3 -8.49 16.93 5.30
N GLN A 4 -7.48 17.62 4.76
CA GLN A 4 -7.60 18.30 3.47
C GLN A 4 -7.43 17.34 2.29
N ILE A 5 -6.78 16.18 2.49
CA ILE A 5 -6.51 15.22 1.40
C ILE A 5 -7.82 14.66 0.85
N SER A 6 -8.76 14.31 1.74
CA SER A 6 -10.10 13.81 1.36
C SER A 6 -10.92 14.80 0.54
N GLN A 7 -10.58 16.09 0.55
CA GLN A 7 -11.26 17.14 -0.20
C GLN A 7 -10.64 17.41 -1.58
N THR A 8 -9.52 16.74 -1.89
CA THR A 8 -8.85 16.85 -3.19
C THR A 8 -9.21 15.66 -4.08
N ASP A 9 -9.04 15.84 -5.39
CA ASP A 9 -9.01 14.75 -6.36
C ASP A 9 -7.54 14.35 -6.58
N SER A 10 -7.08 13.38 -5.80
CA SER A 10 -5.68 12.96 -5.75
C SER A 10 -5.55 11.44 -5.67
N LEU A 11 -4.53 10.90 -6.32
CA LEU A 11 -4.12 9.52 -6.08
C LEU A 11 -3.32 9.42 -4.79
N VAL A 12 -3.77 8.61 -3.83
CA VAL A 12 -3.03 8.35 -2.60
C VAL A 12 -2.16 7.11 -2.77
N VAL A 13 -0.84 7.32 -2.78
CA VAL A 13 0.14 6.23 -2.78
C VAL A 13 0.59 5.97 -1.35
N TYR A 14 0.16 4.84 -0.78
CA TYR A 14 0.47 4.48 0.60
C TYR A 14 1.57 3.42 0.66
N VAL A 15 2.78 3.83 1.01
CA VAL A 15 3.95 2.95 1.08
C VAL A 15 4.10 2.37 2.49
N MET A 16 4.21 1.05 2.58
CA MET A 16 4.32 0.29 3.84
C MET A 16 5.48 -0.71 3.78
N ASP A 17 6.07 -1.03 4.94
CA ASP A 17 7.02 -2.14 5.04
C ASP A 17 6.24 -3.47 5.11
N VAL A 18 6.56 -4.44 4.25
CA VAL A 18 5.88 -5.74 4.25
C VAL A 18 6.19 -6.57 5.50
N PHE A 19 7.34 -6.35 6.15
CA PHE A 19 7.72 -7.10 7.36
C PHE A 19 7.08 -6.50 8.62
N ASP A 20 6.82 -5.19 8.62
CA ASP A 20 6.18 -4.47 9.73
C ASP A 20 4.91 -3.74 9.26
N PHE A 21 3.94 -4.52 8.77
CA PHE A 21 2.70 -3.99 8.24
C PHE A 21 1.87 -3.28 9.32
N SER A 22 1.70 -3.92 10.48
CA SER A 22 0.90 -3.38 11.58
C SER A 22 1.49 -2.09 12.14
N GLY A 23 2.82 -1.99 12.26
CA GLY A 23 3.49 -0.75 12.69
C GLY A 23 3.42 0.36 11.64
N SER A 24 3.26 0.01 10.37
CA SER A 24 3.13 0.96 9.26
C SER A 24 1.71 1.50 9.07
N LEU A 25 0.67 0.88 9.65
CA LEU A 25 -0.73 1.28 9.51
C LEU A 25 -1.06 2.55 10.33
N ILE A 26 -1.62 3.55 9.66
CA ILE A 26 -2.20 4.73 10.33
C ILE A 26 -3.66 4.41 10.70
N PRO A 27 -4.03 4.37 11.99
CA PRO A 27 -5.41 4.12 12.40
C PRO A 27 -6.36 5.16 11.83
N GLY A 28 -7.46 4.71 11.23
CA GLY A 28 -8.45 5.62 10.66
C GLY A 28 -8.03 6.28 9.35
N LEU A 29 -6.96 5.81 8.68
CA LEU A 29 -6.48 6.40 7.42
C LEU A 29 -7.56 6.57 6.36
N HIS A 30 -8.52 5.64 6.29
CA HIS A 30 -9.67 5.71 5.40
C HIS A 30 -10.45 7.04 5.51
N ARG A 31 -10.46 7.68 6.69
CA ARG A 31 -11.12 8.98 6.91
C ARG A 31 -10.37 10.15 6.29
N PHE A 32 -9.04 10.05 6.22
CA PHE A 32 -8.18 11.10 5.67
C PHE A 32 -8.07 11.02 4.15
N VAL A 33 -8.16 9.81 3.57
CA VAL A 33 -8.16 9.62 2.12
C VAL A 33 -9.54 9.88 1.50
N GLY A 34 -10.62 9.68 2.25
CA GLY A 34 -11.99 9.88 1.73
C GLY A 34 -12.29 8.94 0.57
N ASP A 35 -12.80 9.49 -0.52
CA ASP A 35 -13.12 8.74 -1.75
C ASP A 35 -11.94 8.67 -2.74
N ASN A 36 -10.76 9.19 -2.37
CA ASN A 36 -9.59 9.15 -3.23
C ASN A 36 -9.14 7.71 -3.49
N PRO A 37 -8.74 7.37 -4.72
CA PRO A 37 -8.19 6.07 -5.03
C PRO A 37 -6.89 5.86 -4.23
N VAL A 38 -6.70 4.64 -3.73
CA VAL A 38 -5.56 4.27 -2.91
C VAL A 38 -4.79 3.12 -3.53
N ILE A 39 -3.50 3.34 -3.78
CA ILE A 39 -2.56 2.26 -4.13
C ILE A 39 -1.70 1.95 -2.92
N LEU A 40 -1.73 0.69 -2.50
CA LEU A 40 -0.86 0.20 -1.43
C LEU A 40 0.47 -0.28 -2.01
N VAL A 41 1.60 0.16 -1.46
CA VAL A 41 2.92 -0.24 -1.94
C VAL A 41 3.67 -0.95 -0.82
N GLY A 42 3.81 -2.27 -0.94
CA GLY A 42 4.61 -3.09 -0.03
C GLY A 42 6.10 -3.03 -0.38
N ASN A 43 6.87 -2.31 0.41
CA ASN A 43 8.33 -2.21 0.29
C ASN A 43 9.05 -3.35 1.02
N LYS A 44 10.32 -3.55 0.69
CA LYS A 44 11.26 -4.52 1.29
C LYS A 44 10.89 -5.99 1.07
N ILE A 45 10.29 -6.32 -0.07
CA ILE A 45 9.97 -7.72 -0.39
C ILE A 45 11.19 -8.64 -0.47
N ASP A 46 12.39 -8.08 -0.62
CA ASP A 46 13.65 -8.84 -0.64
C ASP A 46 14.01 -9.44 0.72
N ILE A 47 13.40 -8.99 1.81
CA ILE A 47 13.56 -9.57 3.15
C ILE A 47 12.77 -10.88 3.28
N LEU A 48 11.71 -11.07 2.49
CA LEU A 48 10.87 -12.25 2.57
C LEU A 48 11.52 -13.46 1.87
N PRO A 49 11.18 -14.70 2.28
CA PRO A 49 11.68 -15.91 1.62
C PRO A 49 11.36 -15.90 0.12
N ARG A 50 12.36 -16.19 -0.74
CA ARG A 50 12.20 -16.23 -2.21
C ARG A 50 11.16 -17.24 -2.70
N SER A 51 10.84 -18.25 -1.88
CA SER A 51 9.80 -19.25 -2.15
C SER A 51 8.38 -18.69 -2.05
N LEU A 52 8.20 -17.52 -1.41
CA LEU A 52 6.91 -16.90 -1.25
C LEU A 52 6.46 -16.22 -2.54
N ARG A 53 5.28 -16.61 -3.04
CA ARG A 53 4.74 -16.06 -4.28
C ARG A 53 4.29 -14.63 -4.05
N ARG A 54 4.67 -13.72 -4.96
CA ARG A 54 4.26 -12.30 -4.94
C ARG A 54 2.75 -12.13 -4.83
N SER A 55 1.96 -12.98 -5.50
CA SER A 55 0.49 -12.95 -5.40
C SER A 55 0.00 -13.19 -3.98
N LYS A 56 0.58 -14.15 -3.25
CA LYS A 56 0.22 -14.43 -1.86
C LYS A 56 0.55 -13.27 -0.92
N ILE A 57 1.65 -12.56 -1.16
CA ILE A 57 2.01 -11.35 -0.41
C ILE A 57 0.96 -10.27 -0.66
N LYS A 58 0.61 -10.00 -1.93
CA LYS A 58 -0.44 -9.02 -2.27
C LYS A 58 -1.78 -9.39 -1.64
N ASP A 59 -2.19 -10.66 -1.72
CA ASP A 59 -3.46 -11.13 -1.13
C ASP A 59 -3.47 -10.93 0.39
N TRP A 60 -2.37 -11.27 1.07
CA TRP A 60 -2.23 -11.05 2.50
C TRP A 60 -2.30 -9.56 2.87
N MET A 61 -1.57 -8.70 2.16
CA MET A 61 -1.63 -7.25 2.37
C MET A 61 -3.04 -6.69 2.16
N ARG A 62 -3.75 -7.17 1.13
CA ARG A 62 -5.15 -6.78 0.88
C ARG A 62 -6.05 -7.16 2.05
N GLN A 63 -5.89 -8.37 2.58
CA GLN A 63 -6.64 -8.81 3.75
C GLN A 63 -6.35 -7.94 4.98
N GLN A 64 -5.08 -7.64 5.25
CA GLN A 64 -4.71 -6.79 6.39
C GLN A 64 -5.24 -5.35 6.24
N ALA A 65 -5.14 -4.77 5.04
CA ALA A 65 -5.70 -3.45 4.75
C ALA A 65 -7.23 -3.45 4.97
N ASN A 66 -7.93 -4.47 4.46
CA ASN A 66 -9.38 -4.60 4.63
C ASN A 66 -9.78 -4.71 6.11
N ILE A 67 -9.03 -5.47 6.93
CA ILE A 67 -9.23 -5.56 8.38
C ILE A 67 -9.07 -4.18 9.05
N ALA A 68 -8.12 -3.37 8.56
CA ALA A 68 -7.91 -1.99 9.03
C ALA A 68 -8.91 -0.98 8.45
N GLY A 69 -9.89 -1.41 7.64
CA GLY A 69 -10.89 -0.55 7.01
C GLY A 69 -10.37 0.20 5.77
N LEU A 70 -9.19 -0.14 5.27
CA LEU A 70 -8.62 0.42 4.04
C LEU A 70 -8.91 -0.53 2.86
N ARG A 71 -9.46 0.00 1.77
CA ARG A 71 -9.76 -0.78 0.55
C ARG A 71 -8.94 -0.25 -0.62
N PRO A 72 -7.70 -0.75 -0.82
CA PRO A 72 -6.86 -0.27 -1.91
C PRO A 72 -7.35 -0.80 -3.27
N ASP A 73 -7.35 0.07 -4.27
CA ASP A 73 -7.65 -0.25 -5.68
C ASP A 73 -6.63 -1.24 -6.25
N ASP A 74 -5.36 -1.06 -5.89
CA ASP A 74 -4.29 -1.98 -6.26
C ASP A 74 -3.19 -2.08 -5.21
N ILE A 75 -2.40 -3.14 -5.30
CA ILE A 75 -1.25 -3.41 -4.45
C ILE A 75 -0.01 -3.63 -5.30
N ALA A 76 0.97 -2.75 -5.15
CA ALA A 76 2.29 -2.88 -5.73
C ALA A 76 3.27 -3.45 -4.70
N LEU A 77 4.30 -4.14 -5.19
CA LEU A 77 5.39 -4.67 -4.37
C LEU A 77 6.71 -4.09 -4.88
N THR A 78 7.55 -3.63 -3.97
CA THR A 78 8.84 -3.01 -4.27
C THR A 78 9.93 -3.47 -3.30
N SER A 79 11.16 -3.25 -3.70
CA SER A 79 12.35 -3.39 -2.86
C SER A 79 13.21 -2.17 -3.12
N GLY A 80 13.76 -1.53 -2.08
CA GLY A 80 14.70 -0.42 -2.23
C GLY A 80 15.96 -0.77 -3.05
N LYS A 81 16.18 -2.05 -3.35
CA LYS A 81 17.27 -2.54 -4.21
C LYS A 81 16.88 -2.72 -5.68
N THR A 82 15.60 -2.62 -6.04
CA THR A 82 15.16 -2.88 -7.43
C THR A 82 14.09 -1.87 -7.86
N GLU A 83 14.44 -1.08 -8.87
CA GLU A 83 13.67 0.04 -9.45
C GLU A 83 12.49 -0.43 -10.33
N THR A 84 11.67 -1.38 -9.88
CA THR A 84 10.88 -2.20 -10.83
C THR A 84 9.37 -1.95 -10.88
N MET A 85 8.78 -0.88 -10.35
CA MET A 85 7.29 -0.82 -10.40
C MET A 85 6.60 0.55 -10.52
N TYR A 86 7.31 1.68 -10.55
CA TYR A 86 6.64 2.99 -10.54
C TYR A 86 6.00 3.38 -11.89
N LEU A 87 6.47 2.80 -13.00
CA LEU A 87 6.10 3.25 -14.35
C LEU A 87 4.69 2.86 -14.81
N HIS A 88 3.99 1.95 -14.13
CA HIS A 88 2.64 1.53 -14.54
C HIS A 88 1.54 2.51 -14.08
N TYR A 89 1.77 3.24 -12.98
CA TYR A 89 0.75 4.11 -12.37
C TYR A 89 0.98 5.62 -12.58
N LEU A 90 2.08 6.00 -13.26
CA LEU A 90 2.45 7.39 -13.51
C LEU A 90 2.25 7.81 -14.99
N LYS A 91 1.27 7.22 -15.67
CA LYS A 91 0.88 7.59 -17.04
C LYS A 91 -0.53 8.15 -17.08
#